data_AF-A0A2N1QH86-F1
#
_entry.id   AF-A0A2N1QH86-F1
#
_cell.length_a   1.000
_cell.length_b   1.000
_cell.length_c   1.000
_cell.angle_alpha   90.00
_cell.angle_beta   90.00
_cell.angle_gamma   90.00
#
_symmetry.space_group_name_H-M   'P 1'
#
loop_
_entity.id
_entity.type
_entity.pdbx_description
1 polymer ?
#
loop_
_entity_poly.entity_id
_entity_poly.type
_entity_poly.pdbx_seq_one_letter_code
_entity_poly.pdbx_strand_id
1 'polypeptide(L)'
;MKIIRDKRAMALPFVLGIVTFVVGVVATLISYAVFQSRLITKNIESTETYINAVQSIDATIHIIMREQSLDPTFLAGLATYMNVSITEYNDTVWMISSIDAEIPTITSYITGDGASISVINDQFFYTGLETSFTQNVLINAHTLLSTFLPQFISTTFPALTPQTNFTDLTAIFNYIDSLTQFTNITATQLLNLPNRTVNNHYYVTGNVSLPNNATLTIPPGYLLFINGSLTTGNNSTINGNIVVRYSYTSNKNNSTTLRGTHYFGGTVNLRNNIILGTTNTPAFIISYNTITTGPSLTGYGYLFGSSTKIDAADNFNLSGGIYPTSNKIAPPDSITNYTLIEDNLFSYALPISLTDPNATGELTFKFTTPR
;
A
#
# COMPACT_ATOMS: atom_id res chain seq x y z
N MET A 1 -15.25 83.46 46.82
CA MET A 1 -15.46 83.37 45.35
C MET A 1 -14.57 84.36 44.55
N LYS A 2 -13.28 84.53 44.90
CA LYS A 2 -12.34 85.37 44.11
C LYS A 2 -11.43 84.57 43.15
N ILE A 3 -11.27 83.26 43.37
CA ILE A 3 -10.42 82.37 42.55
C ILE A 3 -11.02 82.04 41.18
N ILE A 4 -12.34 82.13 41.02
CA ILE A 4 -13.03 81.75 39.78
C ILE A 4 -13.04 82.91 38.74
N ARG A 5 -12.65 84.13 39.14
CA ARG A 5 -12.77 85.32 38.28
C ARG A 5 -11.44 85.86 37.74
N ASP A 6 -10.31 85.29 38.16
CA ASP A 6 -8.99 85.65 37.65
C ASP A 6 -8.54 84.63 36.59
N LYS A 7 -8.40 85.07 35.33
CA LYS A 7 -7.97 84.21 34.22
C LYS A 7 -6.60 83.56 34.48
N ARG A 8 -5.78 84.13 35.38
CA ARG A 8 -4.49 83.56 35.81
C ARG A 8 -4.63 82.42 36.81
N ALA A 9 -5.69 82.39 37.63
CA ALA A 9 -5.92 81.32 38.60
C ALA A 9 -6.45 80.02 37.94
N MET A 10 -7.07 80.12 36.77
CA MET A 10 -7.46 78.96 35.94
C MET A 10 -6.27 78.36 35.15
N ALA A 11 -5.14 79.07 35.04
CA ALA A 11 -3.99 78.59 34.28
C ALA A 11 -3.26 77.43 34.98
N LEU A 12 -3.23 77.40 36.32
CA LEU A 12 -2.43 76.42 37.07
C LEU A 12 -3.02 74.99 37.02
N PRO A 13 -4.34 74.77 37.21
CA PRO A 13 -4.95 73.46 36.99
C PRO A 13 -4.89 73.02 35.53
N PHE A 14 -4.96 73.96 34.59
CA PHE A 14 -4.87 73.67 33.16
C PHE A 14 -3.47 73.23 32.74
N VAL A 15 -2.43 73.93 33.24
CA VAL A 15 -1.02 73.52 33.06
C VAL A 15 -0.76 72.18 33.73
N LEU A 16 -1.27 71.95 34.94
CA LEU A 16 -1.13 70.66 35.62
C LEU A 16 -1.80 69.54 34.80
N GLY A 17 -3.01 69.79 34.27
CA GLY A 17 -3.73 68.87 33.39
C GLY A 17 -2.96 68.53 32.12
N ILE A 18 -2.38 69.53 31.46
CA ILE A 18 -1.51 69.34 30.28
C ILE A 18 -0.27 68.53 30.65
N VAL A 19 0.40 68.84 31.75
CA VAL A 19 1.61 68.11 32.19
C VAL A 19 1.26 66.65 32.50
N THR A 20 0.18 66.39 33.22
CA THR A 20 -0.28 65.01 33.48
C THR A 20 -0.68 64.28 32.20
N PHE A 21 -1.29 64.97 31.24
CA PHE A 21 -1.62 64.41 29.94
C PHE A 21 -0.36 64.05 29.15
N VAL A 22 0.63 64.95 29.09
CA VAL A 22 1.91 64.72 28.43
C VAL A 22 2.66 63.56 29.08
N VAL A 23 2.75 63.51 30.41
CA VAL A 23 3.39 62.40 31.14
C VAL A 23 2.66 61.08 30.88
N GLY A 24 1.31 61.08 30.89
CA GLY A 24 0.51 59.89 30.59
C GLY A 24 0.72 59.39 29.16
N VAL A 25 0.74 60.29 28.17
CA VAL A 25 1.02 59.95 26.76
C VAL A 25 2.44 59.42 26.59
N VAL A 26 3.44 60.05 27.20
CA VAL A 26 4.84 59.62 27.13
C VAL A 26 5.04 58.25 27.81
N ALA A 27 4.46 58.03 28.99
CA ALA A 27 4.53 56.75 29.69
C ALA A 27 3.84 55.63 28.89
N THR A 28 2.72 55.92 28.25
CA THR A 28 2.02 54.98 27.36
C THR A 28 2.86 54.65 26.14
N LEU A 29 3.50 55.66 25.52
CA LEU A 29 4.37 55.48 24.37
C LEU A 29 5.61 54.64 24.71
N ILE A 30 6.28 54.91 25.84
CA ILE A 30 7.43 54.14 26.31
C ILE A 30 7.02 52.69 26.61
N SER A 31 5.90 52.49 27.31
CA SER A 31 5.39 51.14 27.61
C SER A 31 5.11 50.37 26.33
N TYR A 32 4.44 51.00 25.36
CA TYR A 32 4.18 50.42 24.05
C TYR A 32 5.48 50.06 23.31
N ALA A 33 6.47 50.95 23.30
CA ALA A 33 7.76 50.70 22.67
C ALA A 33 8.51 49.53 23.32
N VAL A 34 8.51 49.42 24.65
CA VAL A 34 9.14 48.31 25.38
C VAL A 34 8.43 46.98 25.13
N PHE A 35 7.09 46.97 25.16
CA PHE A 35 6.33 45.75 24.87
C PHE A 35 6.53 45.29 23.43
N GLN A 36 6.51 46.21 22.46
CA GLN A 36 6.79 45.90 21.06
C GLN A 36 8.21 45.38 20.87
N SER A 37 9.21 46.00 21.51
CA SER A 37 10.60 45.54 21.45
C SER A 37 10.75 44.11 22.00
N ARG A 38 10.13 43.80 23.14
CA ARG A 38 10.16 42.43 23.71
C ARG A 38 9.45 41.41 22.81
N LEU A 39 8.34 41.81 22.19
CA LEU A 39 7.59 40.95 21.28
C LEU A 39 8.40 40.67 20.00
N ILE A 40 9.09 41.67 19.47
CA ILE A 40 10.02 41.53 18.34
C ILE A 40 11.18 40.59 18.72
N THR A 41 11.85 40.80 19.86
CA THR A 41 12.94 39.92 20.30
C THR A 41 12.49 38.48 20.44
N LYS A 42 11.35 38.24 21.10
CA LYS A 42 10.79 36.89 21.25
C LYS A 42 10.42 36.25 19.91
N ASN A 43 9.93 37.06 18.96
CA ASN A 43 9.61 36.57 17.62
C ASN A 43 10.87 36.22 16.81
N ILE A 44 11.93 37.03 16.93
CA ILE A 44 13.24 36.73 16.35
C ILE A 44 13.79 35.42 16.93
N GLU A 45 13.85 35.29 18.25
CA GLU A 45 14.32 34.06 18.93
C GLU A 45 13.52 32.83 18.51
N SER A 46 12.19 32.93 18.45
CA SER A 46 11.33 31.83 18.00
C SER A 46 11.54 31.47 16.53
N THR A 47 11.77 32.47 15.67
CA THR A 47 12.02 32.26 14.24
C THR A 47 13.39 31.63 14.01
N GLU A 48 14.43 32.08 14.70
CA GLU A 48 15.77 31.50 14.64
C GLU A 48 15.77 30.06 15.14
N THR A 49 15.10 29.79 16.26
CA THR A 49 14.95 28.43 16.80
C THR A 49 14.24 27.50 15.82
N TYR A 50 13.14 27.97 15.20
CA TYR A 50 12.43 27.23 14.17
C TYR A 50 13.31 26.94 12.94
N ILE A 51 14.02 27.94 12.42
CA ILE A 51 14.90 27.78 11.25
C ILE A 51 16.04 26.80 11.56
N ASN A 52 16.65 26.91 12.74
CA ASN A 52 17.72 26.00 13.16
C ASN A 52 17.23 24.56 13.31
N ALA A 53 16.02 24.35 13.85
CA ALA A 53 15.41 23.03 13.97
C ALA A 53 15.06 22.43 12.59
N VAL A 54 14.48 23.21 11.67
CA VAL A 54 14.24 22.79 10.28
C VAL A 54 15.55 22.38 9.60
N GLN A 55 16.60 23.21 9.72
CA GLN A 55 17.91 22.91 9.12
C GLN A 55 18.57 21.68 9.74
N SER A 56 18.44 21.48 11.05
CA SER A 56 19.01 20.33 11.75
C SER A 56 18.32 19.03 11.34
N ILE A 57 16.99 19.04 11.22
CA ILE A 57 16.22 17.90 10.71
C ILE A 57 16.55 17.63 9.24
N ASP A 58 16.59 18.67 8.40
CA ASP A 58 16.91 18.54 6.98
C ASP A 58 18.33 18.00 6.76
N ALA A 59 19.32 18.51 7.48
CA ALA A 59 20.69 17.99 7.44
C ALA A 59 20.77 16.54 7.95
N THR A 60 20.01 16.20 9.01
CA THR A 60 19.92 14.82 9.51
C THR A 60 19.41 13.87 8.42
N ILE A 61 18.33 14.25 7.74
CA ILE A 61 17.75 13.49 6.62
C ILE A 61 18.80 13.32 5.52
N HIS A 62 19.45 14.40 5.08
CA HIS A 62 20.44 14.32 4.01
C HIS A 62 21.69 13.50 4.38
N ILE A 63 22.07 13.46 5.66
CA ILE A 63 23.14 12.58 6.15
C ILE A 63 22.67 11.12 6.09
N ILE A 64 21.45 10.80 6.53
CA ILE A 64 20.88 9.44 6.43
C ILE A 64 20.79 9.01 4.96
N MET A 65 20.36 9.91 4.07
CA MET A 65 20.29 9.67 2.62
C MET A 65 21.66 9.43 1.99
N ARG A 66 22.68 10.17 2.44
CA ARG A 66 24.06 10.03 1.93
C ARG A 66 24.72 8.74 2.40
N GLU A 67 24.60 8.42 3.69
CA GLU A 67 25.25 7.26 4.30
C GLU A 67 24.47 5.96 4.08
N GLN A 68 23.21 6.05 3.67
CA GLN A 68 22.33 4.91 3.35
C GLN A 68 22.30 3.86 4.45
N SER A 69 22.23 4.31 5.68
CA SER A 69 22.22 3.46 6.85
C SER A 69 21.05 3.83 7.77
N LEU A 70 20.24 2.81 8.08
CA LEU A 70 19.23 2.86 9.13
C LEU A 70 19.65 2.01 10.34
N ASP A 71 20.96 1.73 10.49
CA ASP A 71 21.48 1.01 11.64
C ASP A 71 21.17 1.78 12.96
N PRO A 72 20.58 1.13 13.98
CA PRO A 72 20.21 1.80 15.22
C PRO A 72 21.38 2.49 15.94
N THR A 73 22.61 1.99 15.81
CA THR A 73 23.81 2.59 16.42
C THR A 73 24.22 3.86 15.68
N PHE A 74 24.19 3.83 14.35
CA PHE A 74 24.39 4.99 13.50
C PHE A 74 23.34 6.08 13.76
N LEU A 75 22.06 5.71 13.79
CA LEU A 75 20.96 6.65 14.02
C LEU A 75 21.01 7.26 15.42
N ALA A 76 21.35 6.49 16.46
CA ALA A 76 21.52 7.03 17.81
C ALA A 76 22.70 8.02 17.91
N GLY A 77 23.81 7.73 17.23
CA GLY A 77 24.96 8.64 17.14
C GLY A 77 24.62 9.93 16.40
N LEU A 78 23.89 9.84 15.28
CA LEU A 78 23.45 10.97 14.49
C LEU A 78 22.42 11.84 15.22
N ALA A 79 21.43 11.22 15.87
CA ALA A 79 20.43 11.89 16.71
C ALA A 79 21.09 12.74 17.80
N THR A 80 22.12 12.19 18.46
CA THR A 80 22.90 12.90 19.48
C THR A 80 23.70 14.06 18.88
N TYR A 81 24.35 13.84 17.73
CA TYR A 81 25.18 14.85 17.08
C TYR A 81 24.37 16.03 16.53
N MET A 82 23.21 15.75 15.95
CA MET A 82 22.32 16.75 15.31
C MET A 82 21.30 17.34 16.28
N ASN A 83 21.27 16.89 17.54
CA ASN A 83 20.30 17.30 18.56
C ASN A 83 18.83 17.12 18.12
N VAL A 84 18.52 15.96 17.52
CA VAL A 84 17.18 15.58 17.05
C VAL A 84 16.79 14.22 17.62
N SER A 85 15.49 13.97 17.74
CA SER A 85 14.96 12.66 18.12
C SER A 85 14.61 11.86 16.87
N ILE A 86 15.21 10.68 16.72
CA ILE A 86 14.94 9.74 15.63
C ILE A 86 14.27 8.51 16.23
N THR A 87 13.02 8.26 15.86
CA THR A 87 12.23 7.13 16.37
C THR A 87 11.57 6.40 15.23
N GLU A 88 11.54 5.07 15.31
CA GLU A 88 10.77 4.25 14.37
C GLU A 88 9.27 4.50 14.58
N TYR A 89 8.59 4.90 13.50
CA TYR A 89 7.13 5.08 13.49
C TYR A 89 6.43 3.77 13.08
N ASN A 90 7.03 3.05 12.13
CA ASN A 90 6.72 1.67 11.76
C ASN A 90 7.93 1.02 11.04
N ASP A 91 7.81 -0.25 10.65
CA ASP A 91 8.86 -1.07 10.03
C ASP A 91 9.55 -0.45 8.79
N THR A 92 8.97 0.57 8.15
CA THR A 92 9.51 1.21 6.94
C THR A 92 9.66 2.73 7.04
N VAL A 93 9.14 3.35 8.11
CA VAL A 93 9.07 4.81 8.29
C VAL A 93 9.72 5.21 9.61
N TRP A 94 10.71 6.08 9.52
CA TRP A 94 11.37 6.72 10.65
C TRP A 94 10.88 8.15 10.79
N MET A 95 10.60 8.55 12.02
CA MET A 95 10.21 9.90 12.40
C MET A 95 11.41 10.64 12.99
N ILE A 96 11.73 11.81 12.44
CA ILE A 96 12.78 12.71 12.91
C ILE A 96 12.11 13.97 13.43
N SER A 97 12.37 14.32 14.69
CA SER A 97 11.70 15.42 15.39
C SER A 97 12.66 16.30 16.19
N SER A 98 12.30 17.57 16.37
CA SER A 98 13.05 18.51 17.23
C SER A 98 12.89 18.15 18.72
N ILE A 99 13.95 18.27 19.51
CA ILE A 99 13.94 18.00 20.96
C ILE A 99 13.50 19.23 21.79
N ASP A 100 13.47 20.43 21.19
CA ASP A 100 13.20 21.67 21.90
C ASP A 100 11.74 21.82 22.33
N ALA A 101 11.54 22.12 23.63
CA ALA A 101 10.22 22.27 24.25
C ALA A 101 9.59 23.66 24.07
N GLU A 102 10.32 24.63 23.50
CA GLU A 102 9.87 26.02 23.35
C GLU A 102 9.10 26.31 22.05
N ILE A 103 9.13 25.37 21.09
CA ILE A 103 8.42 25.44 19.81
C ILE A 103 7.50 24.23 19.61
N PRO A 104 6.47 24.31 18.74
CA PRO A 104 5.77 23.13 18.27
C PRO A 104 6.77 22.13 17.67
N THR A 105 6.64 20.85 18.01
CA THR A 105 7.55 19.79 17.55
C THR A 105 7.57 19.73 16.02
N ILE A 106 8.67 20.19 15.42
CA ILE A 106 8.87 20.09 13.97
C ILE A 106 9.20 18.64 13.67
N THR A 107 8.49 18.06 12.72
CA THR A 107 8.62 16.64 12.41
C THR A 107 8.81 16.42 10.92
N SER A 108 9.66 15.45 10.58
CA SER A 108 9.78 14.91 9.23
C SER A 108 9.81 13.39 9.27
N TYR A 109 9.25 12.77 8.24
CA TYR A 109 9.24 11.33 8.07
C TYR A 109 10.21 10.96 6.94
N ILE A 110 11.03 9.95 7.16
CA ILE A 110 11.90 9.36 6.16
C ILE A 110 11.55 7.88 6.01
N THR A 111 11.35 7.43 4.77
CA THR A 111 11.10 6.02 4.44
C THR A 111 12.34 5.44 3.80
N GLY A 112 12.86 4.35 4.34
CA GLY A 112 13.95 3.60 3.74
C GLY A 112 13.44 2.26 3.24
N ASP A 113 12.80 2.25 2.07
CA ASP A 113 12.52 0.98 1.41
C ASP A 113 13.83 0.51 0.75
N GLY A 114 14.27 -0.72 1.10
CA GLY A 114 15.15 -1.49 0.23
C GLY A 114 14.57 -1.50 -1.18
N ALA A 115 15.41 -1.41 -2.22
CA ALA A 115 14.99 -1.14 -3.60
C ALA A 115 13.62 -1.77 -3.93
N SER A 116 12.63 -0.93 -4.25
CA SER A 116 11.27 -1.40 -4.50
C SER A 116 11.14 -1.87 -5.95
N ILE A 117 10.69 -3.09 -6.16
CA ILE A 117 10.35 -3.63 -7.47
C ILE A 117 8.91 -3.22 -7.79
N SER A 118 8.70 -2.51 -8.91
CA SER A 118 7.36 -2.08 -9.31
C SER A 118 6.68 -3.23 -10.03
N VAL A 119 5.61 -3.78 -9.45
CA VAL A 119 4.92 -4.92 -10.07
C VAL A 119 4.36 -4.56 -11.45
N ILE A 120 3.96 -3.31 -11.67
CA ILE A 120 3.47 -2.88 -12.99
C ILE A 120 4.59 -2.78 -14.00
N ASN A 121 5.62 -2.00 -13.69
CA ASN A 121 6.65 -1.70 -14.67
C ASN A 121 7.50 -2.93 -14.98
N ASP A 122 7.77 -3.77 -13.97
CA ASP A 122 8.63 -4.94 -14.12
C ASP A 122 7.87 -6.18 -14.61
N GLN A 123 6.54 -6.23 -14.48
CA GLN A 123 5.71 -7.36 -14.91
C GLN A 123 4.66 -6.98 -15.94
N PHE A 124 3.67 -6.17 -15.53
CA PHE A 124 2.43 -5.98 -16.28
C PHE A 124 2.52 -4.96 -17.41
N PHE A 125 3.65 -4.27 -17.57
CA PHE A 125 3.93 -3.47 -18.77
C PHE A 125 4.15 -4.37 -20.00
N TYR A 126 4.75 -5.54 -19.79
CA TYR A 126 5.08 -6.51 -20.83
C TYR A 126 3.98 -7.55 -21.01
N THR A 127 3.88 -8.14 -22.20
CA THR A 127 3.05 -9.33 -22.45
C THR A 127 3.73 -10.62 -21.99
N GLY A 128 5.03 -10.58 -21.74
CA GLY A 128 5.87 -11.76 -21.47
C GLY A 128 6.30 -12.49 -22.74
N LEU A 129 5.89 -12.00 -23.92
CA LEU A 129 6.27 -12.56 -25.22
C LEU A 129 7.51 -11.92 -25.82
N GLU A 130 7.83 -10.70 -25.41
CA GLU A 130 8.91 -9.87 -25.94
C GLU A 130 10.27 -10.55 -25.78
N THR A 131 11.17 -10.36 -26.75
CA THR A 131 12.54 -10.92 -26.71
C THR A 131 13.43 -10.24 -25.67
N SER A 132 13.12 -8.99 -25.30
CA SER A 132 13.80 -8.21 -24.27
C SER A 132 13.26 -8.48 -22.86
N PHE A 133 12.13 -9.16 -22.72
CA PHE A 133 11.53 -9.41 -21.42
C PHE A 133 12.22 -10.58 -20.72
N THR A 134 12.64 -10.36 -19.48
CA THR A 134 13.12 -11.41 -18.57
C THR A 134 12.27 -11.39 -17.32
N GLN A 135 11.70 -12.53 -16.96
CA GLN A 135 10.88 -12.67 -15.76
C GLN A 135 11.70 -12.34 -14.51
N ASN A 136 11.28 -11.34 -13.74
CA ASN A 136 11.87 -11.07 -12.44
C ASN A 136 11.53 -12.22 -11.48
N VAL A 137 12.55 -12.93 -11.00
CA VAL A 137 12.41 -14.11 -10.12
C VAL A 137 11.83 -13.77 -8.74
N LEU A 138 11.94 -12.51 -8.33
CA LEU A 138 11.40 -12.00 -7.08
C LEU A 138 9.89 -11.73 -7.19
N ILE A 139 9.37 -11.48 -8.39
CA ILE A 139 7.93 -11.43 -8.64
C ILE A 139 7.49 -12.88 -8.85
N ASN A 140 6.87 -13.48 -7.84
CA ASN A 140 6.32 -14.83 -7.92
C ASN A 140 5.02 -14.95 -7.12
N ALA A 141 4.31 -16.08 -7.26
CA ALA A 141 3.02 -16.28 -6.62
C ALA A 141 3.07 -16.14 -5.08
N HIS A 142 4.20 -16.52 -4.48
CA HIS A 142 4.42 -16.37 -3.05
C HIS A 142 4.59 -14.91 -2.66
N THR A 143 5.56 -14.22 -3.26
CA THR A 143 5.87 -12.83 -2.93
C THR A 143 4.72 -11.87 -3.22
N LEU A 144 3.96 -12.10 -4.30
CA LEU A 144 2.76 -11.33 -4.59
C LEU A 144 1.71 -11.46 -3.47
N LEU A 145 1.39 -12.68 -3.05
CA LEU A 145 0.38 -12.91 -2.02
C LEU A 145 0.88 -12.50 -0.63
N SER A 146 2.13 -12.83 -0.27
CA SER A 146 2.71 -12.53 1.04
C SER A 146 2.94 -11.03 1.26
N THR A 147 3.10 -10.25 0.19
CA THR A 147 3.19 -8.78 0.27
C THR A 147 1.83 -8.12 0.28
N PHE A 148 0.87 -8.64 -0.50
CA PHE A 148 -0.50 -8.11 -0.51
C PHE A 148 -1.25 -8.37 0.80
N LEU A 149 -1.11 -9.58 1.37
CA LEU A 149 -1.96 -10.01 2.49
C LEU A 149 -1.82 -9.14 3.76
N PRO A 150 -0.61 -8.74 4.20
CA PRO A 150 -0.48 -7.84 5.34
C PRO A 150 -1.17 -6.49 5.11
N GLN A 151 -1.04 -5.92 3.91
CA GLN A 151 -1.71 -4.67 3.52
C GLN A 151 -3.23 -4.82 3.51
N PHE A 152 -3.73 -5.94 3.00
CA PHE A 152 -5.15 -6.26 3.04
C PHE A 152 -5.66 -6.35 4.49
N ILE A 153 -4.97 -7.09 5.36
CA ILE A 153 -5.39 -7.26 6.76
C ILE A 153 -5.38 -5.93 7.53
N SER A 154 -4.34 -5.11 7.40
CA SER A 154 -4.28 -3.81 8.08
C SER A 154 -5.36 -2.83 7.59
N THR A 155 -5.68 -2.87 6.29
CA THR A 155 -6.71 -2.01 5.69
C THR A 155 -8.12 -2.47 6.07
N THR A 156 -8.41 -3.77 5.98
CA THR A 156 -9.74 -4.34 6.23
C THR A 156 -10.03 -4.50 7.72
N PHE A 157 -9.00 -4.80 8.53
CA PHE A 157 -9.10 -5.02 9.97
C PHE A 157 -8.08 -4.16 10.74
N PRO A 158 -8.29 -2.85 10.88
CA PRO A 158 -7.30 -1.92 11.45
C PRO A 158 -6.87 -2.22 12.91
N ALA A 159 -7.67 -3.01 13.64
CA ALA A 159 -7.36 -3.43 15.00
C ALA A 159 -6.38 -4.62 15.09
N LEU A 160 -6.03 -5.23 13.96
CA LEU A 160 -5.09 -6.35 13.90
C LEU A 160 -3.70 -5.87 13.48
N THR A 161 -2.67 -6.36 14.15
CA THR A 161 -1.29 -6.28 13.65
C THR A 161 -1.07 -7.44 12.69
N PRO A 162 -0.85 -7.20 11.38
CA PRO A 162 -0.70 -8.28 10.42
C PRO A 162 0.64 -9.02 10.59
N GLN A 163 0.64 -10.33 10.38
CA GLN A 163 1.88 -11.08 10.18
C GLN A 163 2.47 -10.73 8.81
N THR A 164 3.76 -10.39 8.76
CA THR A 164 4.45 -9.92 7.53
C THR A 164 5.40 -10.96 6.94
N ASN A 165 5.88 -11.90 7.75
CA ASN A 165 6.88 -12.90 7.35
C ASN A 165 6.24 -14.28 7.15
N PHE A 166 5.74 -14.53 5.94
CA PHE A 166 5.24 -15.85 5.54
C PHE A 166 6.34 -16.63 4.82
N THR A 167 6.59 -17.87 5.24
CA THR A 167 7.61 -18.73 4.62
C THR A 167 7.08 -19.50 3.41
N ASP A 168 5.78 -19.82 3.41
CA ASP A 168 5.11 -20.55 2.35
C ASP A 168 3.59 -20.32 2.40
N LEU A 169 2.86 -20.93 1.48
CA LEU A 169 1.41 -20.86 1.45
C LEU A 169 0.75 -21.54 2.67
N THR A 170 1.36 -22.56 3.26
CA THR A 170 0.82 -23.20 4.47
C THR A 170 0.83 -22.24 5.66
N ALA A 171 1.91 -21.47 5.84
CA ALA A 171 1.99 -20.43 6.86
C ALA A 171 0.87 -19.39 6.70
N ILE A 172 0.59 -18.97 5.46
CA ILE A 172 -0.54 -18.07 5.14
C ILE A 172 -1.87 -18.69 5.58
N PHE A 173 -2.15 -19.94 5.20
CA PHE A 173 -3.40 -20.60 5.55
C PHE A 173 -3.56 -20.83 7.05
N ASN A 174 -2.47 -21.13 7.77
CA ASN A 174 -2.49 -21.28 9.22
C ASN A 174 -2.76 -19.95 9.92
N TYR A 175 -2.15 -18.86 9.44
CA TYR A 175 -2.40 -17.51 9.95
C TYR A 175 -3.87 -17.12 9.76
N ILE A 176 -4.43 -17.29 8.55
CA ILE A 176 -5.83 -16.92 8.28
C ILE A 176 -6.81 -17.76 9.10
N ASP A 177 -6.55 -19.06 9.30
CA ASP A 177 -7.38 -19.92 10.16
C ASP A 177 -7.36 -19.47 11.64
N SER A 178 -6.25 -18.85 12.08
CA SER A 178 -6.13 -18.31 13.44
C SER A 178 -6.88 -16.98 13.65
N LEU A 179 -7.25 -16.28 12.57
CA LEU A 179 -7.94 -14.99 12.67
C LEU A 179 -9.44 -15.16 12.88
N THR A 180 -9.94 -14.64 14.00
CA THR A 180 -11.38 -14.67 14.34
C THR A 180 -12.28 -13.93 13.33
N GLN A 181 -11.70 -13.04 12.53
CA GLN A 181 -12.37 -12.25 11.49
C GLN A 181 -12.75 -13.11 10.28
N PHE A 182 -12.07 -14.23 10.07
CA PHE A 182 -12.42 -15.20 9.03
C PHE A 182 -13.34 -16.26 9.62
N THR A 183 -14.58 -16.29 9.13
CA THR A 183 -15.54 -17.30 9.56
C THR A 183 -15.22 -18.64 8.89
N ASN A 184 -14.93 -19.66 9.69
CA ASN A 184 -14.68 -21.00 9.18
C ASN A 184 -15.99 -21.66 8.74
N ILE A 185 -16.06 -22.09 7.47
CA ILE A 185 -17.22 -22.76 6.88
C ILE A 185 -16.78 -23.99 6.07
N THR A 186 -17.70 -24.91 5.87
CA THR A 186 -17.51 -26.06 4.98
C THR A 186 -17.79 -25.71 3.52
N ALA A 187 -17.27 -26.51 2.59
CA ALA A 187 -17.60 -26.38 1.16
C ALA A 187 -19.12 -26.42 0.89
N THR A 188 -19.87 -27.25 1.61
CA THR A 188 -21.34 -27.32 1.47
C THR A 188 -22.01 -26.03 1.92
N GLN A 189 -21.55 -25.41 3.01
CA GLN A 189 -22.07 -24.12 3.46
C GLN A 189 -21.80 -23.01 2.44
N LEU A 190 -20.60 -22.96 1.86
CA LEU A 190 -20.27 -22.01 0.79
C LEU A 190 -21.22 -22.15 -0.40
N LEU A 191 -21.47 -23.39 -0.85
CA LEU A 191 -22.34 -23.66 -2.01
C LEU A 191 -23.83 -23.38 -1.76
N ASN A 192 -24.24 -23.31 -0.50
CA ASN A 192 -25.59 -23.02 -0.05
C ASN A 192 -25.80 -21.55 0.35
N LEU A 193 -24.77 -20.69 0.22
CA LEU A 193 -24.95 -19.25 0.40
C LEU A 193 -26.00 -18.72 -0.59
N PRO A 194 -26.81 -17.71 -0.20
CA PRO A 194 -27.76 -17.05 -1.09
C PRO A 194 -27.06 -16.56 -2.36
N ASN A 195 -27.53 -17.00 -3.53
CA ASN A 195 -26.91 -16.72 -4.83
C ASN A 195 -25.40 -17.04 -4.91
N ARG A 196 -24.88 -17.89 -4.00
CA ARG A 196 -23.45 -18.19 -3.86
C ARG A 196 -22.59 -16.93 -3.82
N THR A 197 -23.08 -15.92 -3.10
CA THR A 197 -22.38 -14.65 -2.91
C THR A 197 -21.72 -14.63 -1.55
N VAL A 198 -20.40 -14.43 -1.54
CA VAL A 198 -19.61 -14.22 -0.32
C VAL A 198 -19.99 -12.87 0.26
N ASN A 199 -20.51 -12.86 1.49
CA ASN A 199 -20.95 -11.67 2.21
C ASN A 199 -20.17 -11.44 3.51
N ASN A 200 -19.11 -12.21 3.73
CA ASN A 200 -18.19 -12.08 4.85
C ASN A 200 -16.82 -12.64 4.44
N HIS A 201 -15.79 -12.45 5.27
CA HIS A 201 -14.50 -13.11 5.09
C HIS A 201 -14.61 -14.57 5.51
N TYR A 202 -14.53 -15.48 4.54
CA TYR A 202 -14.70 -16.91 4.78
C TYR A 202 -13.40 -17.67 4.63
N TYR A 203 -13.18 -18.60 5.55
CA TYR A 203 -12.17 -19.65 5.46
C TYR A 203 -12.89 -20.97 5.24
N VAL A 204 -12.72 -21.55 4.05
CA VAL A 204 -13.44 -22.77 3.66
C VAL A 204 -12.57 -23.99 3.90
N THR A 205 -13.03 -24.93 4.72
CA THR A 205 -12.36 -26.23 4.89
C THR A 205 -12.88 -27.25 3.90
N GLY A 206 -11.96 -27.91 3.19
CA GLY A 206 -12.25 -29.00 2.27
C GLY A 206 -12.34 -28.57 0.80
N ASN A 207 -12.51 -29.56 -0.07
CA ASN A 207 -12.56 -29.33 -1.52
C ASN A 207 -13.89 -28.71 -1.92
N VAL A 208 -13.84 -27.70 -2.77
CA VAL A 208 -15.03 -27.03 -3.30
C VAL A 208 -15.23 -27.45 -4.76
N SER A 209 -16.41 -27.97 -5.07
CA SER A 209 -16.82 -28.25 -6.43
C SER A 209 -18.05 -27.43 -6.79
N LEU A 210 -17.86 -26.39 -7.60
CA LEU A 210 -18.96 -25.60 -8.13
C LEU A 210 -19.79 -26.45 -9.10
N PRO A 211 -21.12 -26.56 -8.91
CA PRO A 211 -21.96 -27.34 -9.81
C PRO A 211 -22.10 -26.66 -11.18
N ASN A 212 -22.67 -27.37 -12.15
CA ASN A 212 -22.89 -26.84 -13.49
C ASN A 212 -23.80 -25.59 -13.44
N ASN A 213 -23.50 -24.60 -14.28
CA ASN A 213 -24.20 -23.32 -14.39
C ASN A 213 -24.22 -22.51 -13.08
N ALA A 214 -23.24 -22.73 -12.19
CA ALA A 214 -23.13 -22.00 -10.94
C ALA A 214 -22.23 -20.77 -11.09
N THR A 215 -22.66 -19.68 -10.48
CA THR A 215 -21.82 -18.47 -10.32
C THR A 215 -21.43 -18.35 -8.86
N LEU A 216 -20.13 -18.27 -8.57
CA LEU A 216 -19.59 -17.87 -7.27
C LEU A 216 -19.17 -16.41 -7.36
N THR A 217 -19.72 -15.57 -6.49
CA THR A 217 -19.44 -14.13 -6.48
C THR A 217 -18.77 -13.74 -5.18
N ILE A 218 -17.58 -13.15 -5.28
CA ILE A 218 -16.84 -12.51 -4.20
C ILE A 218 -16.86 -11.01 -4.48
N PRO A 219 -17.66 -10.21 -3.76
CA PRO A 219 -17.73 -8.77 -3.98
C PRO A 219 -16.39 -8.07 -3.65
N PRO A 220 -16.17 -6.85 -4.18
CA PRO A 220 -15.01 -6.04 -3.83
C PRO A 220 -14.86 -5.87 -2.31
N GLY A 221 -13.62 -5.87 -1.84
CA GLY A 221 -13.29 -5.80 -0.41
C GLY A 221 -13.31 -7.14 0.33
N TYR A 222 -13.86 -8.20 -0.25
CA TYR A 222 -13.78 -9.55 0.31
C TYR A 222 -12.70 -10.39 -0.36
N LEU A 223 -12.15 -11.33 0.41
CA LEU A 223 -11.19 -12.32 -0.03
C LEU A 223 -11.63 -13.68 0.50
N LEU A 224 -11.79 -14.66 -0.39
CA LEU A 224 -12.22 -16.01 -0.04
C LEU A 224 -11.01 -16.95 0.04
N PHE A 225 -10.83 -17.63 1.18
CA PHE A 225 -9.80 -18.67 1.34
C PHE A 225 -10.43 -20.06 1.25
N ILE A 226 -9.85 -20.95 0.45
CA ILE A 226 -10.23 -22.37 0.35
C ILE A 226 -9.03 -23.23 0.73
N ASN A 227 -9.09 -23.83 1.92
CA ASN A 227 -8.15 -24.85 2.38
C ASN A 227 -8.51 -26.21 1.77
N GLY A 228 -8.30 -26.31 0.46
CA GLY A 228 -8.71 -27.42 -0.39
C GLY A 228 -8.36 -27.19 -1.85
N SER A 229 -8.79 -28.10 -2.72
CA SER A 229 -8.81 -27.90 -4.17
C SER A 229 -10.14 -27.29 -4.63
N LEU A 230 -10.11 -26.59 -5.76
CA LEU A 230 -11.29 -25.99 -6.38
C LEU A 230 -11.55 -26.62 -7.75
N THR A 231 -12.77 -27.08 -7.98
CA THR A 231 -13.23 -27.55 -9.29
C THR A 231 -14.48 -26.81 -9.73
N THR A 232 -14.58 -26.49 -11.02
CA THR A 232 -15.81 -25.91 -11.59
C THR A 232 -16.52 -26.90 -12.50
N GLY A 233 -17.85 -26.90 -12.43
CA GLY A 233 -18.72 -27.57 -13.39
C GLY A 233 -18.82 -26.82 -14.71
N ASN A 234 -19.59 -27.37 -15.64
CA ASN A 234 -19.84 -26.78 -16.95
C ASN A 234 -20.54 -25.42 -16.82
N ASN A 235 -20.15 -24.44 -17.65
CA ASN A 235 -20.73 -23.09 -17.70
C ASN A 235 -20.72 -22.37 -16.35
N SER A 236 -19.74 -22.68 -15.49
CA SER A 236 -19.61 -22.01 -14.20
C SER A 236 -18.86 -20.70 -14.32
N THR A 237 -19.14 -19.78 -13.42
CA THR A 237 -18.46 -18.48 -13.33
C THR A 237 -17.89 -18.28 -11.93
N ILE A 238 -16.64 -17.81 -11.84
CA ILE A 238 -16.07 -17.29 -10.60
C ILE A 238 -15.75 -15.82 -10.83
N ASN A 239 -16.30 -14.96 -9.98
CA ASN A 239 -16.08 -13.52 -10.00
C ASN A 239 -15.51 -13.06 -8.66
N GLY A 240 -14.34 -12.43 -8.68
CA GLY A 240 -13.72 -11.79 -7.51
C GLY A 240 -12.47 -12.53 -7.02
N ASN A 241 -11.98 -12.14 -5.85
CA ASN A 241 -10.65 -12.55 -5.40
C ASN A 241 -10.70 -13.82 -4.53
N ILE A 242 -9.87 -14.82 -4.87
CA ILE A 242 -9.82 -16.11 -4.16
C ILE A 242 -8.39 -16.61 -3.96
N VAL A 243 -8.16 -17.29 -2.84
CA VAL A 243 -6.93 -18.00 -2.54
C VAL A 243 -7.25 -19.47 -2.26
N VAL A 244 -6.69 -20.37 -3.06
CA VAL A 244 -6.94 -21.82 -2.98
C VAL A 244 -5.62 -22.52 -2.65
N ARG A 245 -5.61 -23.30 -1.57
CA ARG A 245 -4.37 -23.91 -1.06
C ARG A 245 -3.76 -24.92 -2.02
N TYR A 246 -4.59 -25.72 -2.68
CA TYR A 246 -4.14 -26.77 -3.57
C TYR A 246 -4.40 -26.40 -5.04
N SER A 247 -4.92 -27.35 -5.82
CA SER A 247 -5.06 -27.23 -7.26
C SER A 247 -6.41 -26.64 -7.70
N TYR A 248 -6.43 -26.15 -8.93
CA TYR A 248 -7.64 -25.79 -9.66
C TYR A 248 -7.82 -26.65 -10.90
N THR A 249 -9.06 -27.04 -11.18
CA THR A 249 -9.39 -27.72 -12.43
C THR A 249 -10.78 -27.31 -12.91
N SER A 250 -10.85 -26.72 -14.10
CA SER A 250 -12.13 -26.50 -14.79
C SER A 250 -12.62 -27.77 -15.47
N ASN A 251 -13.93 -27.83 -15.74
CA ASN A 251 -14.52 -28.96 -16.46
C ASN A 251 -14.03 -29.03 -17.92
N LYS A 252 -14.01 -30.23 -18.50
CA LYS A 252 -13.56 -30.50 -19.86
C LYS A 252 -14.63 -30.25 -20.94
N ASN A 253 -15.92 -30.22 -20.58
CA ASN A 253 -16.97 -30.36 -21.59
C ASN A 253 -17.56 -29.03 -22.11
N ASN A 254 -17.35 -27.91 -21.41
CA ASN A 254 -17.99 -26.63 -21.74
C ASN A 254 -17.10 -25.44 -21.34
N SER A 255 -17.67 -24.22 -21.35
CA SER A 255 -16.95 -23.02 -20.95
C SER A 255 -16.87 -22.84 -19.43
N THR A 256 -15.84 -22.15 -18.97
CA THR A 256 -15.74 -21.61 -17.61
C THR A 256 -15.30 -20.15 -17.69
N THR A 257 -15.96 -19.30 -16.91
CA THR A 257 -15.63 -17.87 -16.83
C THR A 257 -14.89 -17.58 -15.52
N LEU A 258 -13.75 -16.90 -15.62
CA LEU A 258 -12.91 -16.49 -14.47
C LEU A 258 -12.68 -14.98 -14.54
N ARG A 259 -13.02 -14.26 -13.48
CA ARG A 259 -12.79 -12.81 -13.35
C ARG A 259 -12.28 -12.45 -11.96
N GLY A 260 -11.36 -11.48 -11.88
CA GLY A 260 -10.67 -11.15 -10.63
C GLY A 260 -9.41 -12.00 -10.43
N THR A 261 -8.84 -11.92 -9.24
CA THR A 261 -7.54 -12.53 -8.94
C THR A 261 -7.70 -13.85 -8.23
N HIS A 262 -7.09 -14.88 -8.78
CA HIS A 262 -7.16 -16.23 -8.26
C HIS A 262 -5.76 -16.78 -8.00
N TYR A 263 -5.42 -16.95 -6.73
CA TYR A 263 -4.20 -17.59 -6.28
C TYR A 263 -4.41 -19.10 -6.07
N PHE A 264 -3.52 -19.92 -6.62
CA PHE A 264 -3.55 -21.37 -6.51
C PHE A 264 -2.19 -21.91 -6.04
N GLY A 265 -2.17 -22.65 -4.93
CA GLY A 265 -0.94 -23.26 -4.41
C GLY A 265 -0.45 -24.46 -5.20
N GLY A 266 -1.31 -25.09 -5.99
CA GLY A 266 -1.00 -26.23 -6.85
C GLY A 266 -1.17 -25.92 -8.33
N THR A 267 -1.16 -26.99 -9.13
CA THR A 267 -1.38 -26.94 -10.58
C THR A 267 -2.76 -26.40 -10.93
N VAL A 268 -2.80 -25.56 -11.97
CA VAL A 268 -4.03 -25.01 -12.54
C VAL A 268 -4.28 -25.68 -13.89
N ASN A 269 -5.39 -26.41 -14.01
CA ASN A 269 -5.83 -27.03 -15.25
C ASN A 269 -7.05 -26.29 -15.79
N LEU A 270 -6.80 -25.35 -16.70
CA LEU A 270 -7.80 -24.59 -17.43
C LEU A 270 -8.27 -25.41 -18.64
N ARG A 271 -9.14 -26.38 -18.43
CA ARG A 271 -9.64 -27.29 -19.48
C ARG A 271 -10.67 -26.61 -20.39
N ASN A 272 -10.60 -26.97 -21.68
CA ASN A 272 -11.54 -26.62 -22.75
C ASN A 272 -11.61 -25.12 -23.08
N ASN A 273 -12.79 -24.50 -22.94
CA ASN A 273 -13.02 -23.10 -23.27
C ASN A 273 -13.01 -22.23 -22.01
N ILE A 274 -12.10 -21.28 -21.97
CA ILE A 274 -11.88 -20.42 -20.81
C ILE A 274 -12.10 -18.98 -21.23
N ILE A 275 -12.98 -18.31 -20.50
CA ILE A 275 -13.30 -16.91 -20.71
C ILE A 275 -12.76 -16.15 -19.51
N LEU A 276 -11.76 -15.31 -19.75
CA LEU A 276 -11.13 -14.45 -18.76
C LEU A 276 -11.93 -13.16 -18.56
N GLY A 277 -11.32 -12.21 -17.86
CA GLY A 277 -11.89 -10.94 -17.49
C GLY A 277 -12.17 -9.99 -18.66
N THR A 278 -12.57 -8.79 -18.29
CA THR A 278 -12.77 -7.64 -19.18
C THR A 278 -11.85 -6.52 -18.74
N THR A 279 -11.71 -5.45 -19.53
CA THR A 279 -10.87 -4.28 -19.19
C THR A 279 -11.15 -3.67 -17.81
N ASN A 280 -12.39 -3.77 -17.31
CA ASN A 280 -12.78 -3.26 -16.00
C ASN A 280 -12.54 -4.26 -14.86
N THR A 281 -12.52 -5.55 -15.17
CA THR A 281 -12.31 -6.63 -14.20
C THR A 281 -11.43 -7.70 -14.85
N PRO A 282 -10.11 -7.44 -15.02
CA PRO A 282 -9.18 -8.42 -15.55
C PRO A 282 -9.16 -9.69 -14.69
N ALA A 283 -8.74 -10.80 -15.29
CA ALA A 283 -8.48 -12.03 -14.56
C ALA A 283 -6.98 -12.18 -14.30
N PHE A 284 -6.57 -12.43 -13.06
CA PHE A 284 -5.19 -12.78 -12.74
C PHE A 284 -5.17 -14.23 -12.24
N ILE A 285 -4.60 -15.14 -13.02
CA ILE A 285 -4.49 -16.55 -12.66
C ILE A 285 -3.06 -16.80 -12.21
N ILE A 286 -2.87 -16.89 -10.90
CA ILE A 286 -1.56 -16.94 -10.28
C ILE A 286 -1.39 -18.30 -9.61
N SER A 287 -0.40 -19.07 -10.07
CA SER A 287 -0.11 -20.41 -9.57
C SER A 287 1.31 -20.48 -9.00
N TYR A 288 1.47 -21.17 -7.88
CA TYR A 288 2.77 -21.56 -7.36
C TYR A 288 3.43 -22.67 -8.22
N ASN A 289 2.66 -23.29 -9.12
CA ASN A 289 3.12 -24.39 -9.95
C ASN A 289 2.72 -24.15 -11.41
N THR A 290 2.48 -25.24 -12.16
CA THR A 290 2.22 -25.19 -13.58
C THR A 290 0.78 -24.75 -13.88
N ILE A 291 0.63 -23.88 -14.87
CA ILE A 291 -0.65 -23.58 -15.52
C ILE A 291 -0.72 -24.36 -16.84
N THR A 292 -1.77 -25.13 -17.04
CA THR A 292 -2.08 -25.77 -18.33
C THR A 292 -3.38 -25.21 -18.86
N THR A 293 -3.34 -24.62 -20.05
CA THR A 293 -4.53 -24.14 -20.76
C THR A 293 -4.96 -25.17 -21.80
N GLY A 294 -6.26 -25.30 -22.00
CA GLY A 294 -6.87 -26.10 -23.05
C GLY A 294 -6.96 -25.35 -24.38
N PRO A 295 -7.74 -25.89 -25.34
CA PRO A 295 -7.80 -25.44 -26.74
C PRO A 295 -8.31 -24.03 -26.97
N SER A 296 -9.08 -23.45 -26.03
CA SER A 296 -9.66 -22.12 -26.19
C SER A 296 -9.45 -21.27 -24.94
N LEU A 297 -8.80 -20.11 -25.11
CA LEU A 297 -8.59 -19.10 -24.07
C LEU A 297 -8.88 -17.72 -24.65
N THR A 298 -9.85 -17.02 -24.09
CA THR A 298 -10.29 -15.71 -24.59
C THR A 298 -10.49 -14.70 -23.47
N GLY A 299 -10.27 -13.41 -23.74
CA GLY A 299 -10.58 -12.31 -22.81
C GLY A 299 -9.34 -11.57 -22.29
N TYR A 300 -9.54 -10.73 -21.28
CA TYR A 300 -8.47 -9.94 -20.67
C TYR A 300 -7.98 -10.56 -19.36
N GLY A 301 -6.73 -10.96 -19.32
CA GLY A 301 -6.13 -11.50 -18.11
C GLY A 301 -4.65 -11.83 -18.21
N TYR A 302 -4.10 -12.23 -17.07
CA TYR A 302 -2.69 -12.48 -16.87
C TYR A 302 -2.51 -13.89 -16.29
N LEU A 303 -1.63 -14.67 -16.92
CA LEU A 303 -1.29 -16.02 -16.45
C LEU A 303 0.10 -16.00 -15.84
N PHE A 304 0.20 -16.31 -14.56
CA PHE A 304 1.45 -16.28 -13.80
C PHE A 304 1.69 -17.64 -13.15
N GLY A 305 2.75 -18.35 -13.54
CA GLY A 305 3.03 -19.70 -13.02
C GLY A 305 4.50 -20.09 -13.14
N SER A 306 4.90 -21.15 -12.46
CA SER A 306 6.28 -21.64 -12.57
C SER A 306 6.60 -22.15 -13.99
N SER A 307 5.58 -22.67 -14.66
CA SER A 307 5.56 -23.02 -16.07
C SER A 307 4.15 -22.81 -16.62
N THR A 308 4.05 -22.40 -17.88
CA THR A 308 2.77 -22.28 -18.58
C THR A 308 2.80 -23.13 -19.84
N LYS A 309 1.88 -24.11 -19.91
CA LYS A 309 1.67 -24.97 -21.06
C LYS A 309 0.38 -24.54 -21.75
N ILE A 310 0.51 -24.11 -22.99
CA ILE A 310 -0.62 -23.64 -23.78
C ILE A 310 -0.95 -24.72 -24.81
N ASP A 311 -2.05 -25.42 -24.63
CA ASP A 311 -2.60 -26.37 -25.60
C ASP A 311 -3.62 -25.66 -26.51
N ALA A 312 -3.23 -24.56 -27.16
CA ALA A 312 -4.13 -23.69 -27.90
C ALA A 312 -4.28 -24.12 -29.37
N ALA A 313 -5.06 -25.18 -29.59
CA ALA A 313 -5.32 -25.72 -30.92
C ALA A 313 -6.45 -24.98 -31.68
N ASP A 314 -7.38 -24.31 -31.00
CA ASP A 314 -8.64 -23.86 -31.62
C ASP A 314 -8.87 -22.34 -31.61
N ASN A 315 -8.92 -21.68 -30.44
CA ASN A 315 -9.28 -20.25 -30.35
C ASN A 315 -8.52 -19.54 -29.22
N PHE A 316 -7.46 -18.83 -29.58
CA PHE A 316 -6.63 -18.11 -28.62
C PHE A 316 -6.72 -16.60 -28.86
N ASN A 317 -7.40 -15.89 -27.97
CA ASN A 317 -7.48 -14.42 -28.03
C ASN A 317 -7.32 -13.84 -26.63
N LEU A 318 -6.05 -13.74 -26.22
CA LEU A 318 -5.67 -13.18 -24.93
C LEU A 318 -5.24 -11.71 -25.09
N SER A 319 -5.91 -10.83 -24.36
CA SER A 319 -5.33 -9.55 -23.99
C SER A 319 -4.70 -9.67 -22.60
N GLY A 320 -3.54 -9.06 -22.34
CA GLY A 320 -2.81 -9.11 -21.08
C GLY A 320 -1.41 -9.70 -21.23
N GLY A 321 -1.09 -10.75 -20.48
CA GLY A 321 0.26 -11.33 -20.49
C GLY A 321 0.39 -12.73 -19.92
N ILE A 322 1.48 -13.41 -20.28
CA ILE A 322 1.83 -14.75 -19.81
C ILE A 322 3.26 -14.75 -19.28
N TYR A 323 3.42 -15.13 -18.03
CA TYR A 323 4.66 -14.94 -17.26
C TYR A 323 5.12 -16.25 -16.62
N PRO A 324 5.76 -17.15 -17.39
CA PRO A 324 6.34 -18.37 -16.85
C PRO A 324 7.75 -18.09 -16.29
N THR A 325 8.12 -18.71 -15.16
CA THR A 325 9.47 -18.54 -14.59
C THR A 325 10.55 -19.43 -15.24
N SER A 326 10.18 -20.51 -15.93
CA SER A 326 11.15 -21.52 -16.43
C SER A 326 10.95 -21.92 -17.88
N ASN A 327 9.74 -22.34 -18.26
CA ASN A 327 9.44 -22.88 -19.58
C ASN A 327 8.28 -22.12 -20.22
N LYS A 328 8.54 -21.54 -21.39
CA LYS A 328 7.59 -20.84 -22.25
C LYS A 328 7.33 -21.68 -23.49
N ILE A 329 6.09 -22.12 -23.67
CA ILE A 329 5.62 -22.54 -25.00
C ILE A 329 5.09 -21.27 -25.67
N ALA A 330 5.56 -20.98 -26.89
CA ALA A 330 5.07 -19.82 -27.64
C ALA A 330 3.56 -19.98 -27.91
N PRO A 331 2.72 -18.98 -27.57
CA PRO A 331 1.31 -19.02 -27.92
C PRO A 331 1.14 -18.97 -29.45
N PRO A 332 -0.02 -19.42 -29.98
CA PRO A 332 -0.27 -19.43 -31.42
C PRO A 332 -0.33 -18.03 -32.05
N ASP A 333 -0.70 -17.02 -31.25
CA ASP A 333 -0.95 -15.64 -31.70
C ASP A 333 -0.21 -14.58 -30.84
N SER A 334 -0.07 -13.37 -31.39
CA SER A 334 0.44 -12.20 -30.66
C SER A 334 -0.53 -11.74 -29.56
N ILE A 335 -0.07 -11.67 -28.32
CA ILE A 335 -0.85 -11.13 -27.20
C ILE A 335 -0.84 -9.59 -27.27
N THR A 336 -1.98 -8.96 -26.97
CA THR A 336 -2.09 -7.49 -26.84
C THR A 336 -2.18 -7.11 -25.37
N ASN A 337 -1.41 -6.13 -24.89
CA ASN A 337 -1.52 -5.66 -23.50
C ASN A 337 -2.27 -4.34 -23.42
N TYR A 338 -3.07 -4.18 -22.35
CA TYR A 338 -3.62 -2.89 -21.95
C TYR A 338 -2.89 -2.44 -20.69
N THR A 339 -2.56 -1.14 -20.62
CA THR A 339 -1.92 -0.56 -19.44
C THR A 339 -2.84 -0.70 -18.23
N LEU A 340 -2.38 -1.43 -17.21
CA LEU A 340 -3.06 -1.46 -15.91
C LEU A 340 -2.89 -0.12 -15.19
N ILE A 341 -3.94 0.29 -14.48
CA ILE A 341 -3.90 1.47 -13.61
C ILE A 341 -3.40 1.04 -12.24
N GLU A 342 -2.35 1.69 -11.75
CA GLU A 342 -1.66 1.32 -10.50
C GLU A 342 -2.56 1.32 -9.27
N ASP A 343 -3.39 2.37 -9.15
CA ASP A 343 -4.34 2.52 -8.05
C ASP A 343 -5.35 1.36 -7.96
N ASN A 344 -5.58 0.62 -9.05
CA ASN A 344 -6.51 -0.48 -9.08
C ASN A 344 -5.89 -1.81 -8.61
N LEU A 345 -4.56 -1.93 -8.49
CA LEU A 345 -3.91 -3.20 -8.13
C LEU A 345 -4.38 -3.74 -6.78
N PHE A 346 -4.52 -2.87 -5.77
CA PHE A 346 -5.02 -3.30 -4.46
C PHE A 346 -6.44 -3.89 -4.55
N SER A 347 -7.31 -3.30 -5.37
CA SER A 347 -8.67 -3.84 -5.62
C SER A 347 -8.65 -5.18 -6.35
N TYR A 348 -7.61 -5.41 -7.15
CA TYR A 348 -7.32 -6.69 -7.81
C TYR A 348 -6.54 -7.64 -6.91
N ALA A 349 -6.45 -7.41 -5.60
CA ALA A 349 -5.70 -8.25 -4.69
C ALA A 349 -4.23 -8.50 -5.10
N LEU A 350 -3.58 -7.47 -5.64
CA LEU A 350 -2.18 -7.46 -6.02
C LEU A 350 -1.43 -6.35 -5.26
N PRO A 351 -0.17 -6.58 -4.87
CA PRO A 351 0.66 -5.52 -4.30
C PRO A 351 1.12 -4.57 -5.41
N ILE A 352 1.30 -3.30 -5.06
CA ILE A 352 1.83 -2.27 -5.97
C ILE A 352 3.33 -2.48 -6.22
N SER A 353 4.07 -2.80 -5.16
CA SER A 353 5.50 -3.04 -5.18
C SER A 353 5.89 -4.23 -4.30
N LEU A 354 7.08 -4.78 -4.56
CA LEU A 354 7.74 -5.77 -3.71
C LEU A 354 9.05 -5.19 -3.19
N THR A 355 9.50 -5.63 -2.02
CA THR A 355 10.84 -5.32 -1.50
C THR A 355 11.86 -6.22 -2.19
N ASP A 356 12.93 -5.67 -2.75
CA ASP A 356 14.06 -6.45 -3.30
C ASP A 356 15.00 -6.91 -2.16
N PRO A 357 15.09 -8.21 -1.85
CA PRO A 357 15.97 -8.72 -0.80
C PRO A 357 17.45 -8.76 -1.22
N ASN A 358 17.76 -8.60 -2.50
CA ASN A 358 19.11 -8.62 -3.06
C ASN A 358 19.63 -7.23 -3.42
N ALA A 359 18.90 -6.18 -3.07
CA ALA A 359 19.31 -4.80 -3.30
C ALA A 359 20.61 -4.51 -2.56
N THR A 360 21.74 -4.62 -3.26
CA THR A 360 23.04 -4.09 -2.84
C THR A 360 23.29 -2.70 -3.43
N GLY A 361 22.22 -1.94 -3.70
CA GLY A 361 22.25 -0.61 -4.31
C GLY A 361 21.35 0.36 -3.55
N GLU A 362 21.67 1.65 -3.68
CA GLU A 362 21.23 2.75 -2.81
C GLU A 362 19.79 2.65 -2.29
N LEU A 363 19.63 2.71 -0.96
CA LEU A 363 18.33 2.92 -0.32
C LEU A 363 17.69 4.17 -0.93
N THR A 364 16.53 4.01 -1.57
CA THR A 364 15.81 5.15 -2.14
C THR A 364 14.99 5.79 -1.03
N PHE A 365 15.59 6.76 -0.35
CA PHE A 365 14.91 7.48 0.71
C PHE A 365 13.93 8.50 0.14
N LYS A 366 12.68 8.43 0.60
CA LYS A 366 11.69 9.49 0.42
C LYS A 366 11.46 10.17 1.76
N PHE A 367 11.38 11.49 1.78
CA PHE A 367 11.14 12.24 3.00
C PHE A 367 10.10 13.34 2.82
N THR A 368 9.42 13.69 3.91
CA THR A 368 8.54 14.86 3.94
C THR A 368 9.35 16.11 4.28
N THR A 369 8.98 17.25 3.73
CA THR A 369 9.57 18.53 4.18
C THR A 369 9.29 18.74 5.68
N PRO A 370 10.28 19.17 6.49
CA PRO A 370 10.05 19.44 7.92
C PRO A 370 8.95 20.49 8.09
N ARG A 371 7.97 20.21 8.95
CA ARG A 371 6.83 21.09 9.24
C ARG A 371 6.47 21.10 10.70
#